data_AF-A0AAD0WXF4-F1
#
_entry.id   AF-A0AAD0WXF4-F1
#
_cell.length_a   1.000
_cell.length_b   1.000
_cell.length_c   1.000
_cell.angle_alpha   90.00
_cell.angle_beta   90.00
_cell.angle_gamma   90.00
#
_symmetry.space_group_name_H-M   'P 1'
#
loop_
_entity.id
_entity.type
_entity.pdbx_description
1 polymer ?
#
loop_
_entity_poly.entity_id
_entity_poly.type
_entity_poly.pdbx_seq_one_letter_code
_entity_poly.pdbx_strand_id
1 'polypeptide(L)'
;MFKKIFPTLMFTLLTFNSYALQEYAAPFSSVNSAKCLQEMPTLLEISKFSNNFLHRGNKEVAINGFKFRNESETSSRLFRSLTRSYVLKKLDKHEDFSHLIKAAKNCDSIRCALNELFKGQEMVYKTIYLSEKYGLNTSPYRNNDAALLNLKQMNAILKGINLIPSHFPRLWKSKRLVRHIKEDIGYGHVGMIFANASIELYTPWDRELDKDGKAYTLFHEIGHNLAYFYNLNYSSFWWDMSGWIDHPMGWRYNRDEMVSTYGQTNPGEDAAESIAAYRLNPINLKRVSPKKYAFIRDYIYLGQEYLSSSSCGHTPVKDYLNKVINKASKNCSETSCVIKNIRQSITKDNRFPLFNKAKDDFFEVFL
;
A
#
# COMPACT_ATOMS: atom_id res chain seq x y z
N MET A 1 -54.61 -49.65 30.77
CA MET A 1 -53.24 -49.28 31.22
C MET A 1 -52.25 -49.74 30.15
N PHE A 2 -51.98 -48.91 29.13
CA PHE A 2 -50.90 -49.14 28.15
C PHE A 2 -50.34 -47.77 27.75
N LYS A 3 -49.18 -47.42 28.31
CA LYS A 3 -48.41 -46.22 27.95
C LYS A 3 -47.68 -46.50 26.64
N LYS A 4 -48.01 -45.78 25.56
CA LYS A 4 -47.14 -45.67 24.38
C LYS A 4 -46.04 -44.66 24.68
N ILE A 5 -44.80 -45.13 24.72
CA ILE A 5 -43.59 -44.30 24.78
C ILE A 5 -43.24 -43.96 23.32
N PHE A 6 -43.32 -42.68 22.96
CA PHE A 6 -42.72 -42.16 21.72
C PHE A 6 -41.24 -41.85 22.01
N PRO A 7 -40.29 -42.32 21.19
CA PRO A 7 -38.91 -41.86 21.31
C PRO A 7 -38.83 -40.44 20.73
N THR A 8 -38.41 -39.50 21.56
CA THR A 8 -38.06 -38.15 21.13
C THR A 8 -36.79 -38.25 20.28
N LEU A 9 -36.94 -38.21 18.95
CA LEU A 9 -35.80 -38.05 18.04
C LEU A 9 -35.21 -36.65 18.28
N MET A 10 -34.06 -36.60 18.97
CA MET A 10 -33.26 -35.39 19.09
C MET A 10 -32.60 -35.14 17.73
N PHE A 11 -33.24 -34.33 16.88
CA PHE A 11 -32.59 -33.78 15.69
C PHE A 11 -31.51 -32.80 16.15
N THR A 12 -30.27 -33.28 16.21
CA THR A 12 -29.09 -32.42 16.22
C THR A 12 -29.03 -31.78 14.83
N LEU A 13 -29.48 -30.53 14.74
CA LEU A 13 -29.23 -29.67 13.58
C LEU A 13 -27.70 -29.47 13.48
N LEU A 14 -27.04 -30.34 12.73
CA LEU A 14 -25.72 -30.07 12.17
C LEU A 14 -25.90 -28.93 11.18
N THR A 15 -25.71 -27.69 11.63
CA THR A 15 -25.53 -26.56 10.74
C THR A 15 -24.21 -26.76 10.01
N PHE A 16 -24.28 -27.34 8.82
CA PHE A 16 -23.22 -27.18 7.84
C PHE A 16 -23.17 -25.69 7.48
N ASN A 17 -22.36 -24.92 8.22
CA ASN A 17 -21.92 -23.59 7.79
C ASN A 17 -21.07 -23.79 6.54
N SER A 18 -21.74 -23.93 5.40
CA SER A 18 -21.13 -23.58 4.12
C SER A 18 -20.88 -22.08 4.21
N TYR A 19 -19.67 -21.69 4.60
CA TYR A 19 -19.25 -20.30 4.54
C TYR A 19 -19.19 -19.94 3.07
N ALA A 20 -20.29 -19.37 2.56
CA ALA A 20 -20.30 -18.77 1.23
C ALA A 20 -19.15 -17.78 1.15
N LEU A 21 -18.40 -17.86 0.05
CA LEU A 21 -17.26 -16.98 -0.15
C LEU A 21 -17.77 -15.53 -0.22
N GLN A 22 -17.21 -14.66 0.61
CA GLN A 22 -17.57 -13.24 0.62
C GLN A 22 -16.99 -12.54 -0.60
N GLU A 23 -17.59 -11.41 -0.99
CA GLU A 23 -17.09 -10.60 -2.11
C GLU A 23 -15.63 -10.19 -1.90
N TYR A 24 -15.31 -9.75 -0.68
CA TYR A 24 -14.00 -9.28 -0.25
C TYR A 24 -13.37 -10.21 0.78
N ALA A 25 -12.04 -10.20 0.89
CA ALA A 25 -11.25 -11.05 1.77
C ALA A 25 -11.54 -10.85 3.28
N ALA A 26 -12.09 -9.69 3.64
CA ALA A 26 -12.52 -9.36 4.99
C ALA A 26 -13.63 -8.30 4.94
N PRO A 27 -14.54 -8.27 5.94
CA PRO A 27 -15.48 -7.16 6.07
C PRO A 27 -14.72 -5.85 6.34
N PHE A 28 -15.20 -4.70 5.84
CA PHE A 28 -14.51 -3.43 6.01
C PHE A 28 -14.26 -3.05 7.47
N SER A 29 -15.17 -3.41 8.38
CA SER A 29 -15.01 -3.20 9.83
C SER A 29 -13.76 -3.87 10.43
N SER A 30 -13.18 -4.86 9.75
CA SER A 30 -11.91 -5.49 10.14
C SER A 30 -10.73 -4.52 10.17
N VAL A 31 -10.79 -3.41 9.43
CA VAL A 31 -9.75 -2.37 9.42
C VAL A 31 -9.47 -1.83 10.84
N ASN A 32 -10.48 -1.75 11.70
CA ASN A 32 -10.32 -1.24 13.07
C ASN A 32 -9.97 -2.33 14.09
N SER A 33 -10.28 -3.60 13.80
CA SER A 33 -10.05 -4.72 14.72
C SER A 33 -8.81 -5.55 14.37
N ALA A 34 -8.13 -5.19 13.28
CA ALA A 34 -6.94 -5.87 12.83
C ALA A 34 -5.85 -5.88 13.91
N LYS A 35 -5.18 -7.03 14.11
CA LYS A 35 -4.11 -7.15 15.11
C LYS A 35 -2.91 -6.31 14.68
N CYS A 36 -2.09 -5.89 15.65
CA CYS A 36 -0.88 -5.11 15.40
C CYS A 36 -1.11 -3.81 14.60
N LEU A 37 -2.29 -3.19 14.73
CA LEU A 37 -2.49 -1.82 14.28
C LEU A 37 -1.56 -0.89 15.05
N GLN A 38 -0.87 -0.03 14.32
CA GLN A 38 -0.12 1.06 14.92
C GLN A 38 -1.09 2.16 15.34
N GLU A 39 -0.70 2.94 16.34
CA GLU A 39 -1.39 4.19 16.60
C GLU A 39 -1.26 5.10 15.38
N MET A 40 -2.37 5.74 15.01
CA MET A 40 -2.36 6.72 13.94
C MET A 40 -1.43 7.87 14.34
N PRO A 41 -0.48 8.27 13.48
CA PRO A 41 0.42 9.36 13.81
C PRO A 41 -0.37 10.65 14.01
N THR A 42 -0.10 11.33 15.12
CA THR A 42 -0.66 12.64 15.44
C THR A 42 -0.16 13.69 14.45
N LEU A 43 -0.88 14.81 14.34
CA LEU A 43 -0.42 15.94 13.52
C LEU A 43 0.95 16.48 13.99
N LEU A 44 1.24 16.41 15.28
CA LEU A 44 2.55 16.79 15.82
C LEU A 44 3.66 15.88 15.30
N GLU A 45 3.46 14.57 15.28
CA GLU A 45 4.44 13.61 14.76
C GLU A 45 4.64 13.76 13.25
N ILE A 46 3.54 13.89 12.50
CA ILE A 46 3.57 14.13 11.05
C ILE A 46 4.31 15.44 10.75
N SER A 47 4.03 16.52 11.49
CA SER A 47 4.68 17.82 11.27
C SER A 47 6.16 17.78 11.65
N LYS A 48 6.54 17.14 12.76
CA LYS A 48 7.94 16.96 13.17
C LYS A 48 8.73 16.20 12.11
N PHE A 49 8.17 15.09 11.59
CA PHE A 49 8.77 14.34 10.50
C PHE A 49 8.92 15.18 9.23
N SER A 50 7.85 15.87 8.83
CA SER A 50 7.81 16.60 7.56
C SER A 50 8.72 17.84 7.54
N ASN A 51 8.92 18.47 8.70
CA ASN A 51 9.81 19.61 8.82
C ASN A 51 11.29 19.28 8.55
N ASN A 52 11.69 18.00 8.63
CA ASN A 52 13.01 17.53 8.22
C ASN A 52 13.26 17.63 6.70
N PHE A 53 12.24 18.03 5.93
CA PHE A 53 12.34 18.22 4.48
C PHE A 53 12.06 19.66 4.04
N LEU A 54 11.77 20.56 4.98
CA LEU A 54 11.41 21.97 4.73
C LEU A 54 12.40 22.91 5.41
N HIS A 55 13.68 22.73 5.14
CA HIS A 55 14.77 23.52 5.71
C HIS A 55 15.09 24.75 4.87
N ARG A 56 15.37 25.87 5.54
CA ARG A 56 16.07 26.98 4.91
C ARG A 56 17.53 26.61 4.68
N GLY A 57 18.09 27.16 3.63
CA GLY A 57 19.49 27.13 3.30
C GLY A 57 19.95 28.53 2.89
N ASN A 58 20.92 28.58 1.99
CA ASN A 58 21.53 29.82 1.50
C ASN A 58 21.52 29.90 -0.04
N LYS A 59 20.81 29.00 -0.72
CA LYS A 59 20.76 28.96 -2.18
C LYS A 59 19.53 29.68 -2.70
N GLU A 60 19.71 30.42 -3.79
CA GLU A 60 18.62 30.76 -4.69
C GLU A 60 18.42 29.61 -5.69
N VAL A 61 17.17 29.24 -5.94
CA VAL A 61 16.85 28.11 -6.81
C VAL A 61 15.64 28.43 -7.68
N ALA A 62 15.76 28.13 -8.97
CA ALA A 62 14.63 28.15 -9.90
C ALA A 62 14.15 26.71 -10.17
N ILE A 63 12.88 26.43 -9.87
CA ILE A 63 12.30 25.09 -10.03
C ILE A 63 10.94 25.21 -10.68
N ASN A 64 10.73 24.55 -11.84
CA ASN A 64 9.43 24.46 -12.51
C ASN A 64 8.73 25.81 -12.77
N GLY A 65 9.48 26.91 -12.91
CA GLY A 65 8.94 28.25 -13.13
C GLY A 65 8.76 29.09 -11.85
N PHE A 66 9.07 28.53 -10.68
CA PHE A 66 9.15 29.24 -9.41
C PHE A 66 10.59 29.69 -9.15
N LYS A 67 10.75 30.81 -8.45
CA LYS A 67 12.05 31.32 -7.97
C LYS A 67 12.00 31.38 -6.45
N PHE A 68 12.87 30.65 -5.79
CA PHE A 68 12.95 30.60 -4.33
C PHE A 68 14.31 31.10 -3.85
N ARG A 69 14.35 31.64 -2.63
CA ARG A 69 15.54 32.16 -1.97
C ARG A 69 15.75 31.45 -0.64
N ASN A 70 17.01 31.36 -0.22
CA ASN A 70 17.40 30.76 1.06
C ASN A 70 16.87 29.33 1.24
N GLU A 71 16.94 28.51 0.20
CA GLU A 71 16.46 27.13 0.22
C GLU A 71 17.61 26.13 0.41
N SER A 72 17.29 25.02 1.09
CA SER A 72 18.19 23.87 1.18
C SER A 72 18.06 22.97 -0.05
N GLU A 73 19.07 22.13 -0.28
CA GLU A 73 19.00 21.09 -1.31
C GLU A 73 17.85 20.11 -1.02
N THR A 74 17.64 19.75 0.24
CA THR A 74 16.56 18.86 0.67
C THR A 74 15.18 19.41 0.31
N SER A 75 14.90 20.67 0.63
CA SER A 75 13.65 21.35 0.25
C SER A 75 13.50 21.42 -1.27
N SER A 76 14.58 21.71 -1.98
CA SER A 76 14.60 21.79 -3.45
C SER A 76 14.25 20.44 -4.09
N ARG A 77 14.83 19.34 -3.59
CA ARG A 77 14.49 17.98 -4.05
C ARG A 77 13.05 17.61 -3.73
N LEU A 78 12.54 17.98 -2.55
CA LEU A 78 11.14 17.75 -2.18
C LEU A 78 10.19 18.48 -3.15
N PHE A 79 10.45 19.75 -3.46
CA PHE A 79 9.58 20.49 -4.39
C PHE A 79 9.59 19.85 -5.79
N ARG A 80 10.74 19.35 -6.26
CA ARG A 80 10.86 18.57 -7.52
C ARG A 80 10.15 17.22 -7.43
N SER A 81 10.14 16.57 -6.27
CA SER A 81 9.45 15.29 -6.06
C SER A 81 7.94 15.43 -5.97
N LEU A 82 7.43 16.63 -5.67
CA LEU A 82 6.00 16.95 -5.58
C LEU A 82 5.44 17.69 -6.80
N THR A 83 6.27 18.20 -7.72
CA THR A 83 5.79 18.99 -8.86
C THR A 83 6.47 18.63 -10.17
N ARG A 84 5.77 18.77 -11.30
CA ARG A 84 6.34 18.63 -12.65
C ARG A 84 5.98 19.85 -13.50
N SER A 85 6.97 20.44 -14.17
CA SER A 85 6.76 21.67 -14.96
C SER A 85 5.63 21.54 -15.99
N TYR A 86 5.57 20.45 -16.77
CA TYR A 86 4.53 20.28 -17.78
C TYR A 86 3.13 20.10 -17.17
N VAL A 87 3.03 19.50 -15.98
CA VAL A 87 1.76 19.33 -15.25
C VAL A 87 1.30 20.68 -14.71
N LEU A 88 2.19 21.43 -14.05
CA LEU A 88 1.92 22.77 -13.58
C LEU A 88 1.44 23.69 -14.70
N LYS A 89 2.08 23.66 -15.88
CA LYS A 89 1.65 24.45 -17.05
C LYS A 89 0.23 24.11 -17.51
N LYS A 90 -0.17 22.83 -17.43
CA LYS A 90 -1.53 22.40 -17.78
C LYS A 90 -2.54 22.82 -16.71
N LEU A 91 -2.20 22.63 -15.43
CA LEU A 91 -3.05 22.99 -14.30
C LEU A 91 -3.19 24.52 -14.11
N ASP A 92 -2.23 25.33 -14.56
CA ASP A 92 -2.30 26.80 -14.52
C ASP A 92 -3.49 27.35 -15.31
N LYS A 93 -4.07 26.53 -16.20
CA LYS A 93 -5.28 26.82 -17.00
C LYS A 93 -6.55 26.18 -16.45
N HIS A 94 -6.45 25.33 -15.42
CA HIS A 94 -7.58 24.64 -14.82
C HIS A 94 -8.17 25.50 -13.69
N GLU A 95 -9.50 25.61 -13.61
CA GLU A 95 -10.18 26.51 -12.67
C GLU A 95 -9.82 26.23 -11.21
N ASP A 96 -9.79 24.95 -10.81
CA ASP A 96 -9.43 24.52 -9.46
C ASP A 96 -7.99 24.84 -9.04
N PHE A 97 -7.08 25.06 -9.99
CA PHE A 97 -5.64 25.13 -9.72
C PHE A 97 -5.00 26.48 -10.08
N SER A 98 -5.54 27.21 -11.06
CA SER A 98 -4.93 28.42 -11.60
C SER A 98 -4.67 29.47 -10.51
N HIS A 99 -5.66 29.69 -9.63
CA HIS A 99 -5.53 30.66 -8.54
C HIS A 99 -4.45 30.25 -7.52
N LEU A 100 -4.34 28.95 -7.20
CA LEU A 100 -3.33 28.41 -6.28
C LEU A 100 -1.92 28.52 -6.85
N ILE A 101 -1.74 28.20 -8.13
CA ILE A 101 -0.44 28.29 -8.81
C ILE A 101 0.01 29.76 -8.89
N LYS A 102 -0.90 30.69 -9.17
CA LYS A 102 -0.60 32.14 -9.17
C LYS A 102 -0.20 32.62 -7.77
N ALA A 103 -0.94 32.25 -6.74
CA ALA A 103 -0.60 32.59 -5.36
C ALA A 103 0.79 32.02 -4.97
N ALA A 104 1.04 30.75 -5.29
CA ALA A 104 2.31 30.09 -5.02
C ALA A 104 3.50 30.74 -5.76
N LYS A 105 3.29 31.33 -6.95
CA LYS A 105 4.33 32.05 -7.71
C LYS A 105 4.77 33.35 -7.02
N ASN A 106 3.95 33.90 -6.14
CA ASN A 106 4.29 35.10 -5.34
C ASN A 106 5.12 34.75 -4.08
N CYS A 107 5.39 33.46 -3.83
CA CYS A 107 6.15 33.01 -2.69
C CYS A 107 7.65 32.97 -3.00
N ASP A 108 8.46 33.56 -2.11
CA ASP A 108 9.92 33.49 -2.18
C ASP A 108 10.53 32.23 -1.54
N SER A 109 9.70 31.36 -0.94
CA SER A 109 10.15 30.10 -0.32
C SER A 109 9.29 28.90 -0.71
N ILE A 110 9.91 27.72 -0.71
CA ILE A 110 9.27 26.43 -1.01
C ILE A 110 8.14 26.14 -0.03
N ARG A 111 8.35 26.44 1.27
CA ARG A 111 7.32 26.26 2.30
C ARG A 111 6.07 27.08 2.02
N CYS A 112 6.23 28.35 1.66
CA CYS A 112 5.13 29.23 1.28
C CYS A 112 4.41 28.69 0.04
N ALA A 113 5.16 28.38 -1.03
CA ALA A 113 4.57 27.90 -2.28
C ALA A 113 3.79 26.59 -2.09
N LEU A 114 4.32 25.65 -1.31
CA LEU A 114 3.61 24.41 -0.99
C LEU A 114 2.34 24.67 -0.17
N ASN A 115 2.37 25.60 0.79
CA ASN A 115 1.16 25.96 1.55
C ASN A 115 0.05 26.49 0.65
N GLU A 116 0.39 27.34 -0.32
CA GLU A 116 -0.57 27.84 -1.32
C GLU A 116 -1.11 26.71 -2.21
N LEU A 117 -0.20 25.90 -2.79
CA LEU A 117 -0.56 24.80 -3.68
C LEU A 117 -1.47 23.76 -2.99
N PHE A 118 -1.16 23.38 -1.74
CA PHE A 118 -1.90 22.32 -1.05
C PHE A 118 -3.03 22.85 -0.15
N LYS A 119 -3.38 24.14 -0.23
CA LYS A 119 -4.43 24.78 0.59
C LYS A 119 -4.20 24.63 2.10
N GLY A 120 -2.96 24.84 2.54
CA GLY A 120 -2.61 24.93 3.95
C GLY A 120 -1.57 23.93 4.45
N GLN A 121 -1.03 24.25 5.61
CA GLN A 121 0.15 23.59 6.17
C GLN A 121 -0.09 22.12 6.57
N GLU A 122 -1.28 21.79 7.07
CA GLU A 122 -1.62 20.41 7.44
C GLU A 122 -1.60 19.47 6.22
N MET A 123 -2.12 19.92 5.08
CA MET A 123 -2.11 19.17 3.83
C MET A 123 -0.69 18.96 3.30
N VAL A 124 0.17 19.99 3.42
CA VAL A 124 1.59 19.89 3.08
C VAL A 124 2.28 18.83 3.92
N TYR A 125 2.12 18.87 5.25
CA TYR A 125 2.74 17.90 6.14
C TYR A 125 2.28 16.46 5.85
N LYS A 126 0.98 16.24 5.64
CA LYS A 126 0.49 14.88 5.30
C LYS A 126 1.00 14.40 3.95
N THR A 127 1.10 15.28 2.96
CA THR A 127 1.66 14.97 1.63
C THR A 127 3.15 14.59 1.73
N ILE A 128 3.94 15.35 2.47
CA ILE A 128 5.37 15.07 2.69
C ILE A 128 5.53 13.76 3.45
N TYR A 129 4.75 13.54 4.51
CA TYR A 129 4.80 12.32 5.30
C TYR A 129 4.52 11.07 4.45
N LEU A 130 3.47 11.08 3.63
CA LEU A 130 3.17 9.97 2.71
C LEU A 130 4.28 9.75 1.67
N SER A 131 4.79 10.84 1.07
CA SER A 131 5.84 10.78 0.05
C SER A 131 7.15 10.26 0.62
N GLU A 132 7.60 10.80 1.76
CA GLU A 132 8.95 10.56 2.25
C GLU A 132 9.05 9.35 3.17
N LYS A 133 7.99 9.02 3.92
CA LYS A 133 7.96 7.80 4.76
C LYS A 133 7.62 6.55 3.94
N TYR A 134 6.63 6.64 3.05
CA TYR A 134 6.09 5.47 2.34
C TYR A 134 6.37 5.47 0.84
N GLY A 135 6.86 6.57 0.27
CA GLY A 135 7.06 6.66 -1.18
C GLY A 135 5.77 6.91 -1.96
N LEU A 136 4.68 7.30 -1.29
CA LEU A 136 3.35 7.47 -1.87
C LEU A 136 3.07 8.95 -2.13
N ASN A 137 2.85 9.31 -3.39
CA ASN A 137 2.78 10.69 -3.84
C ASN A 137 1.33 11.11 -4.10
N THR A 138 0.80 11.91 -3.18
CA THR A 138 -0.54 12.52 -3.24
C THR A 138 -0.62 13.83 -3.99
N SER A 139 0.48 14.28 -4.60
CA SER A 139 0.49 15.57 -5.26
C SER A 139 -0.26 15.53 -6.60
N PRO A 140 -1.29 16.39 -6.78
CA PRO A 140 -1.90 16.57 -8.09
C PRO A 140 -0.95 17.29 -9.06
N TYR A 141 0.07 18.00 -8.57
CA TYR A 141 1.02 18.73 -9.39
C TYR A 141 2.05 17.84 -10.11
N ARG A 142 1.92 16.52 -10.01
CA ARG A 142 2.64 15.52 -10.85
C ARG A 142 1.74 14.71 -11.77
N ASN A 143 0.42 14.89 -11.66
CA ASN A 143 -0.60 14.05 -12.25
C ASN A 143 -1.67 14.97 -12.85
N ASN A 144 -1.72 15.08 -14.18
CA ASN A 144 -2.57 16.07 -14.85
C ASN A 144 -4.08 15.72 -14.87
N ASP A 145 -4.41 14.60 -14.25
CA ASP A 145 -5.70 13.95 -14.12
C ASP A 145 -6.09 13.77 -12.64
N ALA A 146 -5.33 14.36 -11.71
CA ALA A 146 -5.57 14.27 -10.28
C ALA A 146 -6.28 15.51 -9.73
N ALA A 147 -7.26 15.28 -8.86
CA ALA A 147 -7.94 16.31 -8.07
C ALA A 147 -7.09 16.77 -6.87
N LEU A 148 -7.43 17.94 -6.32
CA LEU A 148 -6.98 18.33 -4.98
C LEU A 148 -7.69 17.46 -3.93
N LEU A 149 -6.92 16.87 -3.03
CA LEU A 149 -7.45 16.18 -1.87
C LEU A 149 -7.83 17.16 -0.76
N ASN A 150 -8.86 16.85 0.01
CA ASN A 150 -9.20 17.55 1.25
C ASN A 150 -8.75 16.75 2.49
N LEU A 151 -8.86 17.36 3.68
CA LEU A 151 -8.42 16.75 4.94
C LEU A 151 -9.14 15.43 5.27
N LYS A 152 -10.44 15.32 4.96
CA LYS A 152 -11.23 14.09 5.20
C LYS A 152 -10.68 12.94 4.36
N GLN A 153 -10.39 13.20 3.09
CA GLN A 153 -9.80 12.22 2.17
C GLN A 153 -8.37 11.85 2.58
N MET A 154 -7.53 12.83 2.94
CA MET A 154 -6.17 12.56 3.44
C MET A 154 -6.16 11.73 4.73
N ASN A 155 -7.10 11.95 5.63
CA ASN A 155 -7.25 11.15 6.85
C ASN A 155 -7.67 9.71 6.54
N ALA A 156 -8.58 9.52 5.58
CA ALA A 156 -8.98 8.18 5.12
C ALA A 156 -7.80 7.45 4.45
N ILE A 157 -7.00 8.16 3.65
CA ILE A 157 -5.76 7.64 3.08
C ILE A 157 -4.80 7.19 4.18
N LEU A 158 -4.49 8.06 5.14
CA LEU A 158 -3.59 7.72 6.25
C LEU A 158 -4.07 6.49 7.02
N LYS A 159 -5.39 6.34 7.19
CA LYS A 159 -5.98 5.14 7.82
C LYS A 159 -5.68 3.87 7.04
N GLY A 160 -5.82 3.88 5.71
CA GLY A 160 -5.44 2.75 4.87
C GLY A 160 -3.93 2.47 4.89
N ILE A 161 -3.10 3.52 4.89
CA ILE A 161 -1.64 3.39 5.00
C ILE A 161 -1.20 2.81 6.34
N ASN A 162 -1.95 3.06 7.42
CA ASN A 162 -1.66 2.53 8.75
C ASN A 162 -1.80 1.00 8.86
N LEU A 163 -2.36 0.36 7.84
CA LEU A 163 -2.35 -1.10 7.70
C LEU A 163 -0.98 -1.63 7.25
N ILE A 164 -0.14 -0.79 6.62
CA ILE A 164 1.25 -1.14 6.30
C ILE A 164 2.06 -1.26 7.60
N PRO A 165 2.78 -2.36 7.82
CA PRO A 165 3.58 -2.54 9.03
C PRO A 165 4.72 -1.54 9.14
N SER A 166 5.03 -1.07 10.35
CA SER A 166 6.06 -0.04 10.60
C SER A 166 7.45 -0.47 10.18
N HIS A 167 7.70 -1.78 10.15
CA HIS A 167 8.99 -2.35 9.80
C HIS A 167 9.23 -2.47 8.30
N PHE A 168 8.23 -2.20 7.46
CA PHE A 168 8.38 -2.21 6.00
C PHE A 168 9.32 -1.09 5.58
N PRO A 169 10.30 -1.37 4.70
CA PRO A 169 11.09 -0.32 4.10
C PRO A 169 10.23 0.52 3.15
N ARG A 170 10.74 1.68 2.75
CA ARG A 170 10.13 2.50 1.71
C ARG A 170 10.28 1.78 0.35
N LEU A 171 9.26 1.03 -0.04
CA LEU A 171 9.29 0.18 -1.24
C LEU A 171 9.28 0.97 -2.56
N TRP A 172 8.70 2.17 -2.54
CA TRP A 172 8.57 2.99 -3.74
C TRP A 172 9.34 4.30 -3.61
N LYS A 173 9.95 4.73 -4.71
CA LYS A 173 10.58 6.06 -4.77
C LYS A 173 9.50 7.16 -4.80
N SER A 174 8.47 7.00 -5.65
CA SER A 174 7.38 7.97 -5.79
C SER A 174 6.18 7.36 -6.52
N LYS A 175 5.52 6.38 -5.90
CA LYS A 175 4.32 5.73 -6.42
C LYS A 175 3.14 6.70 -6.35
N ARG A 176 2.37 6.78 -7.44
CA ARG A 176 1.14 7.59 -7.52
C ARG A 176 0.14 7.12 -6.47
N LEU A 177 -0.53 8.06 -5.80
CA LEU A 177 -1.70 7.85 -4.96
C LEU A 177 -2.58 9.10 -5.07
N VAL A 178 -3.57 9.12 -5.95
CA VAL A 178 -4.34 10.34 -6.22
C VAL A 178 -5.81 10.04 -6.41
N ARG A 179 -6.65 11.05 -6.22
CA ARG A 179 -8.07 10.98 -6.60
C ARG A 179 -8.22 11.52 -8.02
N HIS A 180 -8.88 10.78 -8.92
CA HIS A 180 -9.06 11.20 -10.30
C HIS A 180 -9.90 12.50 -10.38
N ILE A 181 -9.57 13.43 -11.26
CA ILE A 181 -10.21 14.77 -11.31
C ILE A 181 -11.67 14.72 -11.79
N LYS A 182 -11.98 13.86 -12.75
CA LYS A 182 -13.35 13.67 -13.24
C LYS A 182 -14.24 12.99 -12.21
N GLU A 183 -15.45 13.52 -12.07
CA GLU A 183 -16.44 13.08 -11.09
C GLU A 183 -17.28 11.87 -11.53
N ASP A 184 -17.31 11.54 -12.82
CA ASP A 184 -18.12 10.45 -13.39
C ASP A 184 -17.39 9.10 -13.46
N ILE A 185 -16.06 9.10 -13.36
CA ILE A 185 -15.29 7.86 -13.39
C ILE A 185 -15.57 7.01 -12.14
N GLY A 186 -15.74 5.71 -12.38
CA GLY A 186 -16.01 4.70 -11.37
C GLY A 186 -17.49 4.30 -11.32
N TYR A 187 -18.42 5.10 -11.82
CA TYR A 187 -19.83 4.69 -11.97
C TYR A 187 -20.03 3.99 -13.32
N GLY A 188 -19.79 2.69 -13.38
CA GLY A 188 -19.97 1.88 -14.58
C GLY A 188 -21.34 1.20 -14.65
N HIS A 189 -21.76 0.79 -15.85
CA HIS A 189 -23.00 0.03 -16.06
C HIS A 189 -23.03 -1.33 -15.36
N VAL A 190 -21.84 -1.91 -15.09
CA VAL A 190 -21.66 -3.24 -14.49
C VAL A 190 -21.32 -3.17 -12.99
N GLY A 191 -21.29 -1.98 -12.39
CA GLY A 191 -20.97 -1.79 -10.98
C GLY A 191 -20.09 -0.56 -10.72
N MET A 192 -19.78 -0.35 -9.44
CA MET A 192 -18.92 0.75 -8.99
C MET A 192 -17.47 0.28 -8.91
N ILE A 193 -16.57 1.04 -9.53
CA ILE A 193 -15.13 0.87 -9.37
C ILE A 193 -14.64 1.97 -8.43
N PHE A 194 -14.13 1.57 -7.28
CA PHE A 194 -13.68 2.50 -6.24
C PHE A 194 -12.24 2.99 -6.50
N ALA A 195 -11.35 2.11 -6.98
CA ALA A 195 -9.97 2.43 -7.27
C ALA A 195 -9.37 1.48 -8.31
N ASN A 196 -8.07 1.62 -8.60
CA ASN A 196 -7.32 0.70 -9.46
C ASN A 196 -5.87 0.49 -8.97
N ALA A 197 -5.17 -0.48 -9.57
CA ALA A 197 -3.80 -0.88 -9.19
C ALA A 197 -2.73 0.22 -9.37
N SER A 198 -3.02 1.30 -10.11
CA SER A 198 -2.18 2.50 -10.16
C SER A 198 -2.34 3.41 -8.92
N ILE A 199 -3.21 3.01 -7.99
CA ILE A 199 -3.67 3.70 -6.80
C ILE A 199 -4.31 5.04 -7.15
N GLU A 200 -5.20 4.98 -8.13
CA GLU A 200 -6.11 6.05 -8.44
C GLU A 200 -7.45 5.81 -7.77
N LEU A 201 -7.91 6.77 -6.99
CA LEU A 201 -9.18 6.74 -6.26
C LEU A 201 -10.26 7.42 -7.10
N TYR A 202 -11.38 6.77 -7.29
CA TYR A 202 -12.49 7.27 -8.09
C TYR A 202 -13.59 7.90 -7.24
N THR A 203 -14.57 8.51 -7.89
CA THR A 203 -15.66 9.20 -7.20
C THR A 203 -16.45 8.30 -6.27
N PRO A 204 -16.79 7.04 -6.64
CA PRO A 204 -17.48 6.15 -5.72
C PRO A 204 -16.69 5.88 -4.44
N TRP A 205 -15.35 5.83 -4.50
CA TRP A 205 -14.54 5.67 -3.28
C TRP A 205 -14.79 6.81 -2.32
N ASP A 206 -14.94 8.04 -2.82
CA ASP A 206 -15.18 9.18 -1.94
C ASP A 206 -16.63 9.30 -1.46
N ARG A 207 -17.60 9.00 -2.33
CA ARG A 207 -19.02 9.25 -2.09
C ARG A 207 -19.75 8.09 -1.39
N GLU A 208 -19.41 6.86 -1.75
CA GLU A 208 -20.18 5.67 -1.36
C GLU A 208 -19.55 4.92 -0.19
N LEU A 209 -18.23 4.99 -0.05
CA LEU A 209 -17.52 4.29 1.02
C LEU A 209 -17.42 5.12 2.30
N ASP A 210 -17.61 4.45 3.43
CA ASP A 210 -17.26 4.99 4.73
C ASP A 210 -15.73 4.99 4.95
N LYS A 211 -15.28 5.40 6.14
CA LYS A 211 -13.84 5.48 6.44
C LYS A 211 -13.14 4.11 6.38
N ASP A 212 -13.84 3.03 6.69
CA ASP A 212 -13.28 1.68 6.74
C ASP A 212 -13.20 1.08 5.34
N GLY A 213 -14.27 1.22 4.55
CA GLY A 213 -14.27 0.83 3.14
C GLY A 213 -13.22 1.60 2.33
N LYS A 214 -13.05 2.90 2.60
CA LYS A 214 -11.98 3.71 1.99
C LYS A 214 -10.58 3.16 2.29
N ALA A 215 -10.34 2.81 3.56
CA ALA A 215 -9.07 2.27 4.01
C ALA A 215 -8.81 0.86 3.46
N TYR A 216 -9.83 -0.01 3.46
CA TYR A 216 -9.78 -1.35 2.88
C TYR A 216 -9.45 -1.29 1.39
N THR A 217 -10.21 -0.50 0.63
CA THR A 217 -10.02 -0.36 -0.83
C THR A 217 -8.61 0.14 -1.15
N LEU A 218 -8.13 1.17 -0.43
CA LEU A 218 -6.76 1.64 -0.62
C LEU A 218 -5.73 0.55 -0.31
N PHE A 219 -5.95 -0.23 0.75
CA PHE A 219 -5.03 -1.30 1.13
C PHE A 219 -5.05 -2.46 0.14
N HIS A 220 -6.19 -2.77 -0.45
CA HIS A 220 -6.30 -3.70 -1.57
C HIS A 220 -5.43 -3.23 -2.75
N GLU A 221 -5.50 -1.95 -3.14
CA GLU A 221 -4.64 -1.42 -4.21
C GLU A 221 -3.15 -1.42 -3.85
N ILE A 222 -2.82 -1.23 -2.57
CA ILE A 222 -1.45 -1.43 -2.07
C ILE A 222 -1.07 -2.90 -2.19
N GLY A 223 -2.00 -3.83 -1.99
CA GLY A 223 -1.85 -5.27 -2.25
C GLY A 223 -1.42 -5.55 -3.69
N HIS A 224 -2.09 -4.96 -4.68
CA HIS A 224 -1.66 -5.03 -6.09
C HIS A 224 -0.22 -4.52 -6.30
N ASN A 225 0.15 -3.45 -5.61
CA ASN A 225 1.49 -2.86 -5.72
C ASN A 225 2.58 -3.70 -5.05
N LEU A 226 2.26 -4.32 -3.92
CA LEU A 226 3.12 -5.32 -3.29
C LEU A 226 3.25 -6.54 -4.20
N ALA A 227 2.15 -7.03 -4.77
CA ALA A 227 2.16 -8.15 -5.70
C ALA A 227 3.04 -7.86 -6.93
N TYR A 228 2.99 -6.64 -7.48
CA TYR A 228 3.88 -6.22 -8.56
C TYR A 228 5.35 -6.16 -8.12
N PHE A 229 5.64 -5.56 -6.96
CA PHE A 229 7.00 -5.46 -6.41
C PHE A 229 7.63 -6.85 -6.21
N TYR A 230 6.86 -7.80 -5.70
CA TYR A 230 7.28 -9.20 -5.49
C TYR A 230 7.08 -10.10 -6.71
N ASN A 231 6.68 -9.55 -7.86
CA ASN A 231 6.47 -10.25 -9.13
C ASN A 231 5.45 -11.40 -9.07
N LEU A 232 4.41 -11.30 -8.25
CA LEU A 232 3.43 -12.36 -8.02
C LEU A 232 2.49 -12.56 -9.22
N ASN A 233 2.12 -11.48 -9.91
CA ASN A 233 1.14 -11.52 -11.00
C ASN A 233 1.58 -12.43 -12.17
N TYR A 234 2.88 -12.64 -12.34
CA TYR A 234 3.47 -13.46 -13.40
C TYR A 234 4.32 -14.61 -12.86
N SER A 235 4.17 -14.90 -11.56
CA SER A 235 4.98 -15.91 -10.90
C SER A 235 4.31 -17.27 -11.02
N SER A 236 5.02 -18.24 -11.58
CA SER A 236 4.59 -19.65 -11.54
C SER A 236 4.40 -20.14 -10.11
N PHE A 237 5.25 -19.75 -9.15
CA PHE A 237 5.05 -20.19 -7.76
C PHE A 237 3.77 -19.64 -7.15
N TRP A 238 3.34 -18.42 -7.52
CA TRP A 238 2.08 -17.85 -7.02
C TRP A 238 0.90 -18.56 -7.67
N TRP A 239 0.98 -18.77 -8.98
CA TRP A 239 -0.03 -19.47 -9.75
C TRP A 239 -0.22 -20.91 -9.27
N ASP A 240 0.88 -21.63 -8.99
CA ASP A 240 0.88 -23.00 -8.47
C ASP A 240 0.17 -23.12 -7.11
N MET A 241 0.28 -22.13 -6.22
CA MET A 241 -0.37 -22.16 -4.91
C MET A 241 -1.89 -22.09 -4.99
N SER A 242 -2.43 -21.44 -6.03
CA SER A 242 -3.87 -21.26 -6.26
C SER A 242 -4.40 -22.08 -7.45
N GLY A 243 -3.53 -22.86 -8.12
CA GLY A 243 -3.87 -23.64 -9.31
C GLY A 243 -4.23 -22.80 -10.54
N TRP A 244 -3.72 -21.57 -10.65
CA TRP A 244 -4.00 -20.69 -11.79
C TRP A 244 -3.43 -21.24 -13.09
N ILE A 245 -4.28 -21.37 -14.11
CA ILE A 245 -3.91 -21.78 -15.47
C ILE A 245 -4.56 -20.80 -16.44
N ASP A 246 -3.72 -20.18 -17.29
CA ASP A 246 -4.19 -19.40 -18.43
C ASP A 246 -4.77 -20.36 -19.49
N HIS A 247 -6.06 -20.22 -19.76
CA HIS A 247 -6.79 -21.11 -20.66
C HIS A 247 -7.57 -20.28 -21.68
N PRO A 248 -7.73 -20.72 -22.95
CA PRO A 248 -8.39 -19.94 -24.01
C PRO A 248 -9.83 -19.46 -23.72
N MET A 249 -10.48 -20.02 -22.69
CA MET A 249 -11.84 -19.66 -22.26
C MET A 249 -11.84 -18.82 -20.98
N GLY A 250 -10.71 -18.24 -20.60
CA GLY A 250 -10.50 -17.54 -19.34
C GLY A 250 -9.78 -18.39 -18.29
N TRP A 251 -9.42 -17.76 -17.18
CA TRP A 251 -8.62 -18.37 -16.13
C TRP A 251 -9.30 -19.58 -15.47
N ARG A 252 -8.50 -20.62 -15.21
CA ARG A 252 -8.87 -21.74 -14.33
C ARG A 252 -8.07 -21.67 -13.04
N TYR A 253 -8.66 -22.09 -11.93
CA TYR A 253 -8.05 -22.00 -10.60
C TYR A 253 -8.70 -22.99 -9.63
N ASN A 254 -8.01 -23.27 -8.52
CA ASN A 254 -8.58 -24.01 -7.40
C ASN A 254 -9.42 -23.05 -6.53
N ARG A 255 -10.74 -23.22 -6.53
CA ARG A 255 -11.65 -22.38 -5.73
C ARG A 255 -11.41 -22.50 -4.23
N ASP A 256 -10.92 -23.65 -3.76
CA ASP A 256 -10.66 -23.89 -2.34
C ASP A 256 -9.46 -23.11 -1.81
N GLU A 257 -8.65 -22.52 -2.69
CA GLU A 257 -7.51 -21.66 -2.34
C GLU A 257 -7.89 -20.18 -2.31
N MET A 258 -9.15 -19.81 -2.64
CA MET A 258 -9.56 -18.41 -2.80
C MET A 258 -10.14 -17.81 -1.52
N VAL A 259 -9.68 -16.62 -1.15
CA VAL A 259 -10.14 -15.93 0.07
C VAL A 259 -11.39 -15.06 -0.13
N SER A 260 -11.73 -14.74 -1.38
CA SER A 260 -12.89 -13.92 -1.74
C SER A 260 -13.35 -14.20 -3.18
N THR A 261 -14.59 -13.85 -3.52
CA THR A 261 -15.07 -13.98 -4.92
C THR A 261 -14.38 -12.98 -5.82
N TYR A 262 -14.02 -11.80 -5.32
CA TYR A 262 -13.28 -10.81 -6.09
C TYR A 262 -11.89 -11.33 -6.49
N GLY A 263 -11.21 -12.03 -5.57
CA GLY A 263 -9.92 -12.69 -5.84
C GLY A 263 -9.98 -13.75 -6.93
N GLN A 264 -11.18 -14.27 -7.27
CA GLN A 264 -11.36 -15.24 -8.35
C GLN A 264 -11.29 -14.63 -9.76
N THR A 265 -11.21 -13.30 -9.87
CA THR A 265 -11.24 -12.63 -11.18
C THR A 265 -9.99 -12.93 -12.00
N ASN A 266 -8.80 -12.90 -11.38
CA ASN A 266 -7.52 -13.18 -12.00
C ASN A 266 -6.42 -13.36 -10.93
N PRO A 267 -5.21 -13.86 -11.29
CA PRO A 267 -4.13 -14.06 -10.32
C PRO A 267 -3.67 -12.80 -9.57
N GLY A 268 -3.86 -11.62 -10.16
CA GLY A 268 -3.54 -10.34 -9.54
C GLY A 268 -4.53 -9.97 -8.43
N GLU A 269 -5.83 -10.12 -8.67
CA GLU A 269 -6.86 -9.92 -7.63
C GLU A 269 -6.69 -10.93 -6.50
N ASP A 270 -6.37 -12.19 -6.80
CA ASP A 270 -6.04 -13.19 -5.78
C ASP A 270 -4.86 -12.75 -4.91
N ALA A 271 -3.81 -12.19 -5.52
CA ALA A 271 -2.66 -11.67 -4.78
C ALA A 271 -3.04 -10.49 -3.88
N ALA A 272 -3.76 -9.50 -4.41
CA ALA A 272 -4.20 -8.34 -3.65
C ALA A 272 -5.12 -8.73 -2.49
N GLU A 273 -6.12 -9.56 -2.76
CA GLU A 273 -7.07 -10.07 -1.76
C GLU A 273 -6.41 -10.96 -0.72
N SER A 274 -5.46 -11.82 -1.13
CA SER A 274 -4.70 -12.64 -0.18
C SER A 274 -3.80 -11.78 0.72
N ILE A 275 -3.18 -10.72 0.18
CA ILE A 275 -2.39 -9.77 0.99
C ILE A 275 -3.30 -8.98 1.96
N ALA A 276 -4.49 -8.55 1.51
CA ALA A 276 -5.49 -7.92 2.36
C ALA A 276 -5.97 -8.88 3.44
N ALA A 277 -6.30 -10.13 3.09
CA ALA A 277 -6.67 -11.19 4.03
C ALA A 277 -5.58 -11.43 5.06
N TYR A 278 -4.31 -11.46 4.67
CA TYR A 278 -3.21 -11.65 5.61
C TYR A 278 -3.18 -10.59 6.71
N ARG A 279 -3.50 -9.34 6.37
CA ARG A 279 -3.50 -8.23 7.32
C ARG A 279 -4.79 -8.12 8.15
N LEU A 280 -5.93 -8.41 7.53
CA LEU A 280 -7.26 -8.07 8.05
C LEU A 280 -8.06 -9.29 8.50
N ASN A 281 -7.81 -10.46 7.91
CA ASN A 281 -8.44 -11.73 8.25
C ASN A 281 -7.45 -12.92 8.13
N PRO A 282 -6.33 -12.90 8.87
CA PRO A 282 -5.24 -13.88 8.71
C PRO A 282 -5.69 -15.31 9.01
N ILE A 283 -6.68 -15.49 9.89
CA ILE A 283 -7.25 -16.80 10.21
C ILE A 283 -7.91 -17.42 8.98
N ASN A 284 -8.68 -16.63 8.21
CA ASN A 284 -9.32 -17.11 7.00
C ASN A 284 -8.28 -17.50 5.94
N LEU A 285 -7.29 -16.65 5.67
CA LEU A 285 -6.23 -16.98 4.70
C LEU A 285 -5.47 -18.24 5.13
N LYS A 286 -5.10 -18.38 6.40
CA LYS A 286 -4.39 -19.56 6.91
C LYS A 286 -5.21 -20.85 6.77
N ARG A 287 -6.53 -20.76 6.93
CA ARG A 287 -7.45 -21.89 6.80
C ARG A 287 -7.65 -22.30 5.35
N VAL A 288 -7.89 -21.33 4.47
CA VAL A 288 -8.16 -21.53 3.04
C VAL A 288 -6.89 -21.95 2.30
N SER A 289 -5.79 -21.23 2.51
CA SER A 289 -4.51 -21.49 1.86
C SER A 289 -3.34 -21.32 2.83
N PRO A 290 -2.97 -22.37 3.59
CA PRO A 290 -1.81 -22.35 4.47
C PRO A 290 -0.51 -21.98 3.74
N LYS A 291 -0.39 -22.37 2.46
CA LYS A 291 0.78 -22.08 1.61
C LYS A 291 0.88 -20.59 1.30
N LYS A 292 -0.20 -19.94 0.84
CA LYS A 292 -0.22 -18.49 0.63
C LYS A 292 0.01 -17.73 1.93
N TYR A 293 -0.57 -18.20 3.03
CA TYR A 293 -0.32 -17.62 4.36
C TYR A 293 1.18 -17.61 4.71
N ALA A 294 1.85 -18.76 4.60
CA ALA A 294 3.28 -18.86 4.92
C ALA A 294 4.14 -18.02 3.96
N PHE A 295 3.80 -18.04 2.67
CA PHE A 295 4.47 -17.23 1.65
C PHE A 295 4.38 -15.74 1.97
N ILE A 296 3.18 -15.22 2.22
CA ILE A 296 2.97 -13.80 2.53
C ILE A 296 3.66 -13.42 3.84
N ARG A 297 3.54 -14.27 4.88
CA ARG A 297 4.24 -14.04 6.17
C ARG A 297 5.73 -13.83 5.95
N ASP A 298 6.39 -14.80 5.31
CA ASP A 298 7.85 -14.86 5.30
C ASP A 298 8.45 -13.96 4.22
N TYR A 299 7.88 -13.96 3.01
CA TYR A 299 8.45 -13.27 1.86
C TYR A 299 8.02 -11.81 1.73
N ILE A 300 6.79 -11.47 2.14
CA ILE A 300 6.24 -10.11 2.00
C ILE A 300 6.30 -9.37 3.34
N TYR A 301 5.84 -10.01 4.43
CA TYR A 301 5.71 -9.40 5.76
C TYR A 301 6.91 -9.61 6.68
N LEU A 302 7.97 -10.23 6.17
CA LEU A 302 9.25 -10.41 6.86
C LEU A 302 9.11 -11.13 8.21
N GLY A 303 8.20 -12.11 8.27
CA GLY A 303 8.02 -13.03 9.37
C GLY A 303 6.97 -12.59 10.41
N GLN A 304 6.42 -11.37 10.32
CA GLN A 304 5.43 -10.92 11.29
C GLN A 304 4.07 -11.57 11.08
N GLU A 305 3.56 -12.23 12.12
CA GLU A 305 2.21 -12.79 12.15
C GLU A 305 1.17 -11.82 12.72
N TYR A 306 -0.07 -11.95 12.26
CA TYR A 306 -1.22 -11.13 12.67
C TYR A 306 -2.34 -11.94 13.35
N LEU A 307 -2.06 -13.18 13.76
CA LEU A 307 -3.05 -14.03 14.44
C LEU A 307 -3.30 -13.60 15.90
N SER A 308 -2.30 -13.00 16.55
CA SER A 308 -2.36 -12.55 17.94
C SER A 308 -1.58 -11.26 18.14
N SER A 309 -1.95 -10.48 19.17
CA SER A 309 -1.19 -9.28 19.55
C SER A 309 0.22 -9.60 20.09
N SER A 310 0.46 -10.83 20.57
CA SER A 310 1.80 -11.26 21.02
C SER A 310 2.81 -11.40 19.88
N SER A 311 2.34 -11.46 18.63
CA SER A 311 3.19 -11.56 17.44
C SER A 311 3.62 -10.18 16.91
N CYS A 312 3.09 -9.09 17.47
CA CYS A 312 3.36 -7.74 16.96
C CYS A 312 4.83 -7.36 17.17
N GLY A 313 5.49 -6.93 16.09
CA GLY A 313 6.91 -6.57 16.10
C GLY A 313 7.88 -7.76 16.04
N HIS A 314 7.40 -9.00 16.18
CA HIS A 314 8.25 -10.17 15.97
C HIS A 314 8.47 -10.39 14.47
N THR A 315 9.67 -10.09 13.98
CA THR A 315 10.01 -10.07 12.54
C THR A 315 11.25 -10.94 12.25
N PRO A 316 11.19 -12.26 12.47
CA PRO A 316 12.38 -13.13 12.41
C PRO A 316 13.06 -13.16 11.04
N VAL A 317 12.31 -12.97 9.95
CA VAL A 317 12.90 -12.89 8.61
C VAL A 317 13.61 -11.55 8.40
N LYS A 318 13.05 -10.45 8.89
CA LYS A 318 13.74 -9.14 8.88
C LYS A 318 15.05 -9.22 9.66
N ASP A 319 15.03 -9.82 10.84
CA ASP A 319 16.23 -10.00 11.67
C ASP A 319 17.30 -10.82 10.96
N TYR A 320 16.89 -11.87 10.24
CA TYR A 320 17.77 -12.66 9.39
C TYR A 320 18.37 -11.83 8.25
N LEU A 321 17.53 -11.11 7.49
CA LEU A 321 17.99 -10.27 6.37
C LEU A 321 18.97 -9.20 6.84
N ASN A 322 18.68 -8.53 7.96
CA ASN A 322 19.59 -7.55 8.57
C ASN A 322 20.95 -8.16 8.91
N LYS A 323 21.00 -9.38 9.48
CA LYS A 323 22.25 -10.08 9.77
C LYS A 323 23.05 -10.37 8.49
N VAL A 324 22.37 -10.83 7.44
CA VAL A 324 23.01 -11.13 6.15
C VAL A 324 23.53 -9.86 5.47
N ILE A 325 22.73 -8.80 5.44
CA ILE A 325 23.09 -7.49 4.88
C ILE A 325 24.30 -6.92 5.62
N ASN A 326 24.25 -6.87 6.96
CA ASN A 326 25.34 -6.34 7.77
C ASN A 326 26.66 -7.12 7.58
N LYS A 327 26.58 -8.43 7.33
CA LYS A 327 27.76 -9.24 7.02
C LYS A 327 28.30 -8.92 5.62
N ALA A 328 27.43 -8.77 4.63
CA ALA A 328 27.80 -8.45 3.25
C ALA A 328 28.45 -7.07 3.14
N SER A 329 27.88 -6.05 3.79
CA SER A 329 28.36 -4.66 3.74
C SER A 329 29.71 -4.44 4.42
N LYS A 330 30.19 -5.39 5.24
CA LYS A 330 31.56 -5.32 5.81
C LYS A 330 32.65 -5.63 4.79
N ASN A 331 32.32 -6.40 3.76
CA ASN A 331 33.30 -6.92 2.81
C ASN A 331 33.34 -6.13 1.50
N CYS A 332 32.36 -5.27 1.24
CA CYS A 332 32.37 -4.33 0.12
C CYS A 332 31.36 -3.20 0.29
N SER A 333 31.60 -2.09 -0.42
CA SER A 333 30.80 -0.85 -0.35
C SER A 333 29.90 -0.61 -1.58
N GLU A 334 30.15 -1.29 -2.70
CA GLU A 334 29.32 -1.16 -3.90
C GLU A 334 28.03 -2.00 -3.78
N THR A 335 26.88 -1.40 -4.08
CA THR A 335 25.55 -2.04 -3.99
C THR A 335 25.49 -3.40 -4.69
N SER A 336 26.01 -3.50 -5.91
CA SER A 336 26.02 -4.75 -6.68
C SER A 336 26.83 -5.86 -6.00
N CYS A 337 27.97 -5.51 -5.40
CA CYS A 337 28.77 -6.45 -4.62
C CYS A 337 28.05 -6.89 -3.34
N VAL A 338 27.43 -5.95 -2.61
CA VAL A 338 26.69 -6.25 -1.38
C VAL A 338 25.55 -7.23 -1.69
N ILE A 339 24.76 -6.97 -2.74
CA ILE A 339 23.66 -7.85 -3.17
C ILE A 339 24.17 -9.24 -3.55
N LYS A 340 25.27 -9.34 -4.30
CA LYS A 340 25.89 -10.63 -4.64
C LYS A 340 26.25 -11.43 -3.38
N ASN A 341 26.86 -10.79 -2.39
CA ASN A 341 27.26 -11.42 -1.14
C ASN A 341 26.06 -11.81 -0.26
N ILE A 342 24.98 -11.03 -0.28
CA ILE A 342 23.70 -11.37 0.35
C ILE A 342 23.15 -12.67 -0.26
N ARG A 343 23.05 -12.74 -1.60
CA ARG A 343 22.52 -13.92 -2.29
C ARG A 343 23.34 -15.19 -1.99
N GLN A 344 24.67 -15.10 -2.02
CA GLN A 344 25.54 -16.21 -1.66
C GLN A 344 25.31 -16.69 -0.22
N SER A 345 25.13 -15.77 0.72
CA SER A 345 24.84 -16.10 2.12
C SER A 345 23.47 -16.79 2.26
N ILE A 346 22.45 -16.29 1.56
CA ILE A 346 21.10 -16.88 1.57
C ILE A 346 21.11 -18.28 0.94
N THR A 347 21.80 -18.46 -0.18
CA THR A 347 21.95 -19.77 -0.82
C THR A 347 22.65 -20.77 0.11
N LYS A 348 23.68 -20.33 0.85
CA LYS A 348 24.42 -21.20 1.77
C LYS A 348 23.64 -21.55 3.05
N ASP A 349 22.92 -20.61 3.66
CA ASP A 349 22.12 -20.85 4.88
C ASP A 349 20.84 -21.64 4.56
N ASN A 350 20.23 -21.40 3.39
CA ASN A 350 19.04 -22.09 2.87
C ASN A 350 17.78 -22.02 3.77
N ARG A 351 17.77 -21.22 4.84
CA ARG A 351 16.62 -21.05 5.74
C ARG A 351 15.43 -20.36 5.11
N PHE A 352 15.67 -19.40 4.21
CA PHE A 352 14.63 -18.69 3.48
C PHE A 352 14.92 -18.70 1.97
N PRO A 353 14.76 -19.84 1.30
CA PRO A 353 15.23 -20.04 -0.07
C PRO A 353 14.49 -19.19 -1.11
N LEU A 354 13.29 -18.69 -0.79
CA LEU A 354 12.52 -17.82 -1.69
C LEU A 354 13.25 -16.52 -2.02
N PHE A 355 14.09 -15.98 -1.12
CA PHE A 355 14.88 -14.77 -1.40
C PHE A 355 15.96 -14.97 -2.46
N ASN A 356 16.31 -16.21 -2.82
CA ASN A 356 17.17 -16.45 -3.99
C ASN A 356 16.48 -16.03 -5.31
N LYS A 357 15.14 -16.02 -5.34
CA LYS A 357 14.33 -15.58 -6.48
C LYS A 357 13.94 -14.09 -6.42
N ALA A 358 14.26 -13.38 -5.33
CA ALA A 358 13.99 -11.95 -5.23
C ALA A 358 14.78 -11.19 -6.30
N LYS A 359 14.26 -10.05 -6.78
CA LYS A 359 14.97 -9.12 -7.68
C LYS A 359 15.99 -8.29 -6.89
N ASP A 360 16.97 -7.69 -7.55
CA ASP A 360 17.97 -6.86 -6.87
C ASP A 360 17.32 -5.65 -6.16
N ASP A 361 16.32 -5.02 -6.78
CA ASP A 361 15.51 -3.94 -6.19
C ASP A 361 14.90 -4.30 -4.82
N PHE A 362 14.62 -5.59 -4.55
CA PHE A 362 14.17 -6.03 -3.22
C PHE A 362 15.26 -5.81 -2.17
N PHE A 363 16.52 -6.09 -2.48
CA PHE A 363 17.62 -5.90 -1.54
C PHE A 363 18.00 -4.43 -1.44
N GLU A 364 17.92 -3.68 -2.55
CA GLU A 364 18.21 -2.24 -2.57
C GLU A 364 17.36 -1.44 -1.57
N VAL A 365 16.10 -1.82 -1.32
CA VAL A 365 15.26 -1.09 -0.36
C VAL A 365 15.66 -1.31 1.12
N PHE A 366 16.54 -2.27 1.41
CA PHE A 366 17.11 -2.50 2.75
C PHE A 366 18.54 -1.97 2.91
N LEU A 367 19.16 -1.51 1.82
CA LEU A 367 20.47 -0.85 1.80
C LEU A 367 20.28 0.66 1.92
#